data_AF-A0A4V1L2Y4-F1
#
_entry.id   AF-A0A4V1L2Y4-F1
#
_cell.length_a   1.000
_cell.length_b   1.000
_cell.length_c   1.000
_cell.angle_alpha   90.00
_cell.angle_beta   90.00
_cell.angle_gamma   90.00
#
_symmetry.space_group_name_H-M   'P 1'
#
loop_
_entity.id
_entity.type
_entity.pdbx_description
1 polymer ?
#
loop_
_entity_poly.entity_id
_entity_poly.type
_entity_poly.pdbx_seq_one_letter_code
_entity_poly.pdbx_strand_id
1 'polypeptide(L)'
;RIPKLRKGSYFPGFLEPRRMAEKALTAVVQEAYVQGVSTRSVDDLVQAMGMSGISKSQVSRLCAEIDDKVKAFLARPIEGDWPYLWIDATYVKVRQNGRIVSVAAIIAVGVNSDGRREVLGMDIGPSEAETFW
;
A
#
# COMPACT_ATOMS: atom_id res chain seq x y z
N ARG A 1 4.01 3.73 33.21
CA ARG A 1 3.29 5.00 33.45
C ARG A 1 4.22 6.15 33.10
N ILE A 2 3.85 7.01 32.14
CA ILE A 2 4.65 8.18 31.74
C ILE A 2 4.41 9.30 32.77
N PRO A 3 5.45 9.91 33.36
CA PRO A 3 5.28 11.03 34.29
C PRO A 3 4.64 12.24 33.60
N LYS A 4 3.60 12.84 34.20
CA LYS A 4 3.03 14.12 33.75
C LYS A 4 3.86 15.26 34.32
N LEU A 5 4.47 16.07 33.46
CA LEU A 5 5.19 17.28 33.87
C LEU A 5 4.27 18.50 33.91
N ARG A 6 4.57 19.44 34.82
CA ARG A 6 3.80 20.68 35.04
C ARG A 6 4.02 21.71 33.91
N LYS A 7 5.15 21.61 33.19
CA LYS A 7 5.46 22.30 31.91
C LYS A 7 6.43 21.42 31.10
N GLY A 8 6.26 21.38 29.78
CA GLY A 8 7.08 20.58 28.86
C GLY A 8 6.58 19.14 28.66
N SER A 9 7.12 18.46 27.65
CA SER A 9 6.92 17.03 27.39
C SER A 9 8.19 16.25 27.75
N TYR A 10 8.05 15.22 28.59
CA TYR A 10 9.13 14.27 28.86
C TYR A 10 8.88 12.98 28.10
N PHE A 11 9.60 12.83 26.99
CA PHE A 11 9.76 11.56 26.29
C PHE A 11 11.16 11.05 26.58
N PRO A 12 11.33 10.03 27.45
CA PRO A 12 12.64 9.45 27.67
C PRO A 12 13.11 8.77 26.39
N GLY A 13 14.40 8.87 26.06
CA GLY A 13 14.96 8.32 24.80
C GLY A 13 14.82 6.81 24.60
N PHE A 14 14.33 6.05 25.59
CA PHE A 14 13.98 4.63 25.42
C PHE A 14 12.53 4.41 24.94
N LEU A 15 11.69 5.45 25.03
CA LEU A 15 10.36 5.56 24.41
C LEU A 15 10.52 6.34 23.10
N GLU A 16 11.37 5.87 22.20
CA GLU A 16 11.36 6.35 20.82
C GLU A 16 10.02 6.00 20.16
N PRO A 17 9.47 6.87 19.29
CA PRO A 17 8.37 6.49 18.44
C PRO A 17 8.75 5.26 17.60
N ARG A 18 8.14 4.12 17.92
CA ARG A 18 8.28 2.79 17.30
C ARG A 18 9.56 2.03 17.64
N ARG A 19 9.50 1.13 18.64
CA ARG A 19 10.55 0.12 18.90
C ARG A 19 10.79 -0.75 17.66
N MET A 20 11.99 -1.35 17.51
CA MET A 20 12.30 -2.27 16.41
C MET A 20 11.28 -3.42 16.26
N ALA A 21 10.78 -3.95 17.38
CA ALA A 21 9.71 -4.96 17.38
C ALA A 21 8.39 -4.45 16.78
N GLU A 22 8.04 -3.17 16.98
CA GLU A 22 6.85 -2.55 16.37
C GLU A 22 7.04 -2.28 14.87
N LYS A 23 8.27 -1.96 14.44
CA LYS A 23 8.60 -1.82 13.01
C LYS A 23 8.53 -3.17 12.28
N ALA A 24 9.06 -4.23 12.88
CA ALA A 24 8.98 -5.58 12.33
C ALA A 24 7.52 -6.04 12.19
N LEU A 25 6.69 -5.82 13.22
CA LEU A 25 5.25 -6.09 13.15
C LEU A 25 4.56 -5.31 12.03
N THR A 26 4.89 -4.03 11.89
CA THR A 26 4.33 -3.18 10.83
C THR A 26 4.69 -3.72 9.46
N ALA A 27 5.94 -4.13 9.24
CA ALA A 27 6.39 -4.70 7.98
C ALA A 27 5.67 -6.02 7.65
N VAL A 28 5.45 -6.89 8.64
CA VAL A 28 4.71 -8.15 8.45
C VAL A 28 3.24 -7.88 8.10
N VAL A 29 2.60 -6.92 8.77
CA VAL A 29 1.23 -6.51 8.46
C VAL A 29 1.13 -5.92 7.05
N GLN A 30 2.09 -5.08 6.65
CA GLN A 30 2.18 -4.49 5.32
C GLN A 30 2.39 -5.57 4.24
N GLU A 31 3.31 -6.51 4.46
CA GLU A 31 3.56 -7.63 3.55
C GLU A 31 2.32 -8.51 3.40
N ALA A 32 1.68 -8.90 4.51
CA ALA A 32 0.44 -9.67 4.47
C ALA A 32 -0.65 -8.94 3.67
N TYR A 33 -0.78 -7.63 3.84
CA TYR A 33 -1.72 -6.81 3.08
C TYR A 33 -1.40 -6.81 1.58
N VAL A 34 -0.13 -6.68 1.19
CA VAL A 34 0.33 -6.74 -0.22
C VAL A 34 0.06 -8.11 -0.83
N GLN A 35 0.23 -9.19 -0.06
CA GLN A 35 -0.07 -10.56 -0.48
C GLN A 35 -1.58 -10.87 -0.55
N GLY A 36 -2.45 -9.88 -0.32
CA GLY A 36 -3.90 -10.04 -0.40
C GLY A 36 -4.53 -10.74 0.80
N VAL A 37 -3.81 -10.84 1.92
CA VAL A 37 -4.34 -11.40 3.16
C VAL A 37 -5.46 -10.49 3.68
N SER A 38 -6.64 -11.08 3.94
CA SER A 38 -7.78 -10.32 4.42
C SER A 38 -7.46 -9.62 5.75
N THR A 39 -8.03 -8.43 5.99
CA THR A 39 -7.82 -7.71 7.28
C THR A 39 -8.20 -8.52 8.52
N ARG A 40 -9.07 -9.54 8.40
CA ARG A 40 -9.36 -10.49 9.49
C ARG A 40 -8.22 -11.50 9.69
N SER A 41 -7.71 -12.06 8.59
CA SER A 41 -6.58 -12.98 8.62
C SER A 41 -5.29 -12.30 9.09
N VAL A 42 -5.14 -10.99 8.87
CA VAL A 42 -4.08 -10.18 9.47
C VAL A 42 -4.23 -10.09 10.99
N ASP A 43 -5.45 -9.94 11.50
CA ASP A 43 -5.72 -9.96 12.95
C ASP A 43 -5.35 -11.32 13.57
N ASP A 44 -5.77 -12.41 12.94
CA ASP A 44 -5.41 -13.78 13.35
C ASP A 44 -3.87 -13.97 13.38
N LEU A 45 -3.17 -13.45 12.38
CA LEU A 45 -1.71 -13.50 12.31
C LEU A 45 -1.04 -12.70 13.44
N VAL A 46 -1.57 -11.51 13.76
CA VAL A 46 -1.07 -10.70 14.89
C VAL A 46 -1.34 -11.39 16.23
N GLN A 47 -2.48 -12.06 16.40
CA GLN A 47 -2.78 -12.86 17.58
C GLN A 47 -1.84 -14.06 17.70
N ALA A 48 -1.56 -14.76 16.60
CA ALA A 48 -0.61 -15.88 16.57
C ALA A 48 0.83 -15.47 16.93
N MET A 49 1.20 -14.21 16.71
CA MET A 49 2.49 -13.64 17.16
C MET A 49 2.51 -13.23 18.65
N GLY A 50 1.46 -13.56 19.41
CA GLY A 50 1.39 -13.33 20.86
C GLY A 50 0.94 -11.93 21.26
N MET A 51 0.35 -11.17 20.33
CA MET A 51 -0.21 -9.85 20.61
C MET A 51 -1.73 -9.93 20.78
N SER A 52 -2.34 -8.91 21.40
CA SER A 52 -3.79 -8.88 21.67
C SER A 52 -4.66 -8.64 20.43
N GLY A 53 -4.14 -8.87 19.22
CA GLY A 53 -4.77 -8.55 17.95
C GLY A 53 -4.50 -7.13 17.42
N ILE A 54 -4.94 -6.87 16.19
CA ILE A 54 -4.87 -5.57 15.52
C ILE A 54 -6.23 -5.20 14.92
N SER A 55 -6.69 -3.97 15.19
CA SER A 55 -7.97 -3.52 14.63
C SER A 55 -7.85 -3.20 13.13
N LYS A 56 -8.97 -3.30 12.40
CA LYS A 56 -9.03 -2.86 10.98
C LYS A 56 -8.53 -1.43 10.77
N SER A 57 -8.85 -0.51 11.68
CA SER A 57 -8.40 0.88 11.59
C SER A 57 -6.90 1.01 11.86
N GLN A 58 -6.31 0.16 12.70
CA GLN A 58 -4.86 0.10 12.88
C GLN A 58 -4.18 -0.45 11.63
N VAL A 59 -4.67 -1.56 11.05
CA VAL A 59 -4.14 -2.10 9.78
C VAL A 59 -4.19 -1.04 8.68
N SER A 60 -5.35 -0.38 8.50
CA SER A 60 -5.49 0.68 7.50
C SER A 60 -4.50 1.84 7.69
N ARG A 61 -4.24 2.27 8.94
CA ARG A 61 -3.20 3.30 9.20
C ARG A 61 -1.79 2.80 8.92
N LEU A 62 -1.48 1.54 9.23
CA LEU A 62 -0.16 0.97 8.92
C LEU A 62 0.06 0.84 7.42
N CYS A 63 -0.99 0.57 6.65
CA CYS A 63 -0.94 0.53 5.20
C CYS A 63 -0.98 1.91 4.54
N ALA A 64 -1.32 2.98 5.25
CA ALA A 64 -1.31 4.34 4.67
C ALA A 64 0.10 4.75 4.15
N GLU A 65 1.16 4.25 4.80
CA GLU A 65 2.54 4.44 4.31
C GLU A 65 2.79 3.74 2.95
N ILE A 66 2.03 2.69 2.63
CA ILE A 66 2.05 2.04 1.31
C ILE A 66 1.38 2.95 0.28
N ASP A 67 0.24 3.58 0.62
CA ASP A 67 -0.45 4.50 -0.29
C ASP A 67 0.46 5.63 -0.75
N ASP A 68 1.28 6.18 0.15
CA ASP A 68 2.25 7.22 -0.19
C ASP A 68 3.35 6.70 -1.12
N LYS A 69 3.82 5.46 -0.93
CA LYS A 69 4.77 4.81 -1.86
C LYS A 69 4.14 4.56 -3.23
N VAL A 70 2.88 4.13 -3.28
CA VAL A 70 2.14 3.93 -4.53
C VAL A 70 1.98 5.26 -5.26
N LYS A 71 1.58 6.34 -4.57
CA LYS A 71 1.50 7.68 -5.17
C LYS A 71 2.86 8.16 -5.69
N ALA A 72 3.92 7.99 -4.92
CA ALA A 72 5.26 8.36 -5.34
C ALA A 72 5.71 7.56 -6.57
N PHE A 73 5.39 6.27 -6.63
CA PHE A 73 5.61 5.44 -7.83
C PHE A 73 4.82 5.98 -9.02
N LEU A 74 3.51 6.21 -8.89
CA LEU A 74 2.66 6.69 -9.98
C LEU A 74 3.02 8.09 -10.48
N ALA A 75 3.55 8.96 -9.61
CA ALA A 75 3.94 10.32 -9.95
C ALA A 75 5.39 10.45 -10.46
N ARG A 76 6.18 9.37 -10.44
CA ARG A 76 7.58 9.44 -10.88
C ARG A 76 7.67 9.70 -12.38
N PRO A 77 8.65 10.50 -12.85
CA PRO A 77 8.88 10.63 -14.29
C PRO A 77 9.29 9.26 -14.87
N ILE A 78 8.76 8.96 -16.06
CA ILE A 78 9.19 7.80 -16.83
C ILE A 78 10.39 8.26 -17.66
N GLU A 79 11.58 7.85 -17.24
CA GLU A 79 12.85 8.21 -17.87
C GLU A 79 13.41 7.04 -18.70
N GLY A 80 14.23 7.37 -19.69
CA GLY A 80 14.88 6.40 -20.56
C GLY A 80 14.06 5.96 -21.78
N ASP A 81 14.67 5.12 -22.60
CA ASP A 81 14.07 4.58 -23.82
C ASP A 81 13.32 3.28 -23.52
N TRP A 82 12.10 3.18 -24.04
CA TRP A 82 11.21 2.03 -23.88
C TRP A 82 10.81 1.48 -25.26
N PRO A 83 11.67 0.66 -25.91
CA PRO A 83 11.43 0.17 -27.27
C PRO A 83 10.13 -0.62 -27.45
N TYR A 84 9.60 -1.20 -26.37
CA TYR A 84 8.33 -1.90 -26.36
C TYR A 84 7.48 -1.47 -25.18
N LEU A 85 6.19 -1.32 -25.44
CA LEU A 85 5.16 -0.98 -24.46
C LEU A 85 3.96 -1.89 -24.66
N TRP A 86 3.45 -2.45 -23.58
CA TRP A 86 2.14 -3.10 -23.53
C TRP A 86 1.27 -2.37 -22.54
N ILE A 87 -0.01 -2.31 -22.87
CA ILE A 87 -1.01 -1.87 -21.94
C ILE A 87 -2.07 -2.96 -21.86
N ASP A 88 -2.37 -3.35 -20.63
CA ASP A 88 -3.36 -4.38 -20.33
C ASP A 88 -4.37 -3.84 -19.31
N ALA A 89 -5.61 -4.31 -19.38
CA ALA A 89 -6.67 -3.93 -18.47
C ALA A 89 -7.23 -5.17 -17.77
N THR A 90 -7.20 -5.15 -16.44
CA THR A 90 -7.89 -6.15 -15.62
C THR A 90 -9.09 -5.53 -14.95
N TYR A 91 -10.25 -6.15 -15.11
CA TYR A 91 -11.47 -5.69 -14.46
C TYR A 91 -11.56 -6.18 -13.02
N VAL A 92 -11.63 -5.23 -12.09
CA VAL A 92 -11.77 -5.51 -10.66
C VAL A 92 -13.12 -5.02 -10.14
N LYS A 93 -13.72 -5.78 -9.21
CA LYS A 93 -14.97 -5.38 -8.55
C LYS A 93 -14.66 -4.50 -7.35
N VAL A 94 -15.11 -3.26 -7.39
CA VAL A 94 -14.91 -2.28 -6.31
C VAL A 94 -16.23 -1.76 -5.79
N ARG A 95 -16.25 -1.31 -4.53
CA ARG A 95 -17.42 -0.67 -3.94
C ARG A 95 -17.33 0.83 -4.12
N GLN A 96 -18.22 1.42 -4.90
CA GLN A 96 -18.35 2.87 -5.09
C GLN A 96 -19.79 3.29 -4.83
N ASN A 97 -19.98 4.37 -4.06
CA ASN A 97 -21.32 4.93 -3.75
C ASN A 97 -22.33 3.86 -3.26
N GLY A 98 -21.86 2.92 -2.44
CA GLY A 98 -22.68 1.86 -1.86
C GLY A 98 -22.96 0.64 -2.78
N ARG A 99 -22.59 0.69 -4.06
CA ARG A 99 -22.80 -0.40 -5.04
C ARG A 99 -21.48 -1.05 -5.44
N ILE A 100 -21.54 -2.32 -5.86
CA ILE A 100 -20.40 -3.02 -6.45
C ILE A 100 -20.40 -2.73 -7.95
N VAL A 101 -19.32 -2.15 -8.44
CA VAL A 101 -19.11 -1.81 -9.86
C VAL A 101 -17.86 -2.49 -10.38
N SER A 102 -17.82 -2.79 -11.68
CA SER A 102 -16.58 -3.19 -12.37
C SER A 102 -15.83 -1.92 -12.74
N VAL A 103 -14.55 -1.86 -12.40
CA VAL A 103 -13.62 -0.82 -12.90
C VAL A 103 -12.46 -1.50 -13.62
N ALA A 104 -11.93 -0.85 -14.64
CA ALA A 104 -10.74 -1.31 -15.34
C ALA A 104 -9.51 -0.78 -14.61
N ALA A 105 -8.65 -1.68 -14.13
CA ALA A 105 -7.30 -1.34 -13.71
C ALA A 105 -6.38 -1.52 -14.92
N ILE A 106 -5.90 -0.41 -15.46
CA ILE A 106 -5.07 -0.36 -16.65
C ILE A 106 -3.61 -0.26 -16.21
N ILE A 107 -2.76 -1.14 -16.74
CA ILE A 107 -1.36 -1.28 -16.33
C ILE A 107 -0.48 -1.13 -17.57
N ALA A 108 0.46 -0.19 -17.53
CA ALA A 108 1.47 0.01 -18.55
C ALA A 108 2.75 -0.75 -18.18
N VAL A 109 3.21 -1.63 -19.06
CA VAL A 109 4.44 -2.41 -18.91
C VAL A 109 5.37 -2.09 -20.06
N GLY A 110 6.58 -1.61 -19.76
CA GLY A 110 7.61 -1.31 -20.74
C GLY A 110 8.73 -2.35 -20.71
N VAL A 111 9.43 -2.50 -21.84
CA VAL A 111 10.78 -3.09 -21.87
C VAL A 111 11.79 -1.98 -22.13
N ASN A 112 12.79 -1.87 -21.27
CA ASN A 112 13.87 -0.91 -21.44
C ASN A 112 14.92 -1.41 -22.45
N SER A 113 15.90 -0.56 -22.78
CA SER A 113 17.00 -0.90 -23.70
C SER A 113 17.85 -2.10 -23.27
N ASP A 114 17.84 -2.46 -21.98
CA ASP A 114 18.53 -3.65 -21.45
C ASP A 114 17.68 -4.93 -21.57
N GLY A 115 16.49 -4.85 -22.16
CA GLY A 115 15.56 -5.97 -22.29
C GLY A 115 14.78 -6.32 -21.01
N ARG A 116 14.83 -5.46 -19.98
CA ARG A 116 14.13 -5.70 -18.70
C ARG A 116 12.71 -5.17 -18.76
N ARG A 117 11.75 -5.98 -18.30
CA ARG A 117 10.34 -5.62 -18.17
C ARG A 117 10.08 -4.90 -16.87
N GLU A 118 9.42 -3.76 -16.94
CA GLU A 118 9.08 -2.94 -15.78
C GLU A 118 7.65 -2.38 -15.89
N VAL A 119 6.94 -2.31 -14.77
CA VAL A 119 5.67 -1.59 -14.70
C VAL A 119 5.95 -0.10 -14.69
N LEU A 120 5.48 0.63 -15.70
CA LEU A 120 5.69 2.06 -15.82
C LEU A 120 4.66 2.84 -14.99
N GLY A 121 3.41 2.41 -15.04
CA GLY A 121 2.32 3.06 -14.35
C GLY A 121 1.04 2.23 -14.36
N MET A 122 0.05 2.74 -13.64
CA MET A 122 -1.28 2.17 -13.53
C MET A 122 -2.28 3.31 -13.37
N ASP A 123 -3.47 3.15 -13.92
CA ASP A 123 -4.61 4.00 -13.60
C ASP A 123 -5.92 3.19 -13.55
N ILE A 124 -6.96 3.76 -12.91
CA ILE A 124 -8.26 3.12 -12.71
C ILE A 124 -9.33 3.93 -13.43
N GLY A 125 -9.98 3.31 -14.41
CA GLY A 125 -11.03 3.91 -15.22
C GLY A 125 -12.38 3.20 -15.10
N PRO A 126 -13.49 3.86 -15.48
CA PRO A 126 -14.79 3.22 -15.60
C PRO A 126 -14.83 2.14 -16.69
N SER A 127 -14.00 2.26 -17.73
CA SER A 127 -13.86 1.31 -18.84
C SER A 127 -12.64 1.64 -19.71
N GLU A 128 -12.24 0.74 -20.61
CA GLU A 128 -11.33 1.02 -21.75
C GLU A 128 -12.02 1.93 -22.79
N ALA A 129 -12.39 3.14 -22.39
CA ALA A 129 -12.96 4.14 -23.31
C ALA A 129 -11.87 5.07 -23.82
N GLU A 130 -12.01 5.56 -25.06
CA GLU A 130 -11.07 6.50 -25.71
C GLU A 130 -10.76 7.73 -24.85
N THR A 131 -11.71 8.17 -24.01
CA THR A 131 -11.57 9.32 -23.10
C THR A 131 -10.66 9.05 -21.89
N PHE A 132 -10.27 7.80 -21.65
CA PHE A 132 -9.40 7.40 -20.55
C PHE A 132 -7.92 7.29 -20.95
N TRP A 133 -7.62 7.18 -22.25
CA TRP A 133 -6.25 7.19 -22.79
C TRP A 133 -5.70 8.61 -22.89
#